data_AF-A0A6B2DP30-F1
#
_entry.id   AF-A0A6B2DP30-F1
#
_cell.length_a   1.000
_cell.length_b   1.000
_cell.length_c   1.000
_cell.angle_alpha   90.00
_cell.angle_beta   90.00
_cell.angle_gamma   90.00
#
_symmetry.space_group_name_H-M   'P 1'
#
loop_
_entity.id
_entity.type
_entity.pdbx_description
1 polymer ?
#
loop_
_entity_poly.entity_id
_entity_poly.type
_entity_poly.pdbx_seq_one_letter_code
_entity_poly.pdbx_strand_id
1 'polypeptide(L)'
;VDLPTYAFQRQRFWPEATPGRGGDVRAAGLGPAGHPLLGAAVELADADGFLFTGRLSLPTHPWLAEHTIRGTVVVPGTALLELAV
;
A
#
# COMPACT_ATOMS: atom_id res chain seq x y z
N VAL A 1 -14.65 -38.02 21.94
CA VAL A 1 -15.46 -36.79 22.12
C VAL A 1 -14.48 -35.64 21.96
N ASP A 2 -14.72 -34.73 21.01
CA ASP A 2 -13.87 -33.55 20.88
C ASP A 2 -14.04 -32.64 22.11
N LEU A 3 -12.91 -32.22 22.68
CA LEU A 3 -12.87 -31.35 23.84
C LEU A 3 -12.71 -29.89 23.39
N PRO A 4 -13.31 -28.92 24.11
CA PRO A 4 -13.11 -27.51 23.81
C PRO A 4 -11.62 -27.14 23.93
N THR A 5 -11.10 -26.44 22.93
CA THR A 5 -9.73 -25.92 22.98
C THR A 5 -9.59 -24.82 24.03
N TYR A 6 -8.40 -24.67 24.60
CA TYR A 6 -8.08 -23.61 25.55
C TYR A 6 -8.46 -22.20 25.04
N ALA A 7 -9.12 -21.42 25.88
CA ALA A 7 -9.49 -20.05 25.57
C ALA A 7 -8.27 -19.12 25.74
N PHE A 8 -7.44 -19.04 24.70
CA PHE A 8 -6.32 -18.09 24.68
C PHE A 8 -6.83 -16.66 24.89
N GLN A 9 -6.17 -15.90 25.77
CA GLN A 9 -6.33 -14.45 25.77
C GLN A 9 -5.77 -13.89 24.46
N ARG A 10 -6.64 -13.29 23.65
CA ARG A 10 -6.28 -12.73 22.34
C ARG A 10 -5.98 -11.25 22.48
N GLN A 11 -4.75 -10.92 22.89
CA GLN A 11 -4.23 -9.57 22.80
C GLN A 11 -3.28 -9.46 21.60
N ARG A 12 -3.38 -8.35 20.86
CA ARG A 12 -2.51 -8.05 19.72
C ARG A 12 -1.21 -7.46 20.24
N PHE A 13 -0.10 -8.17 20.04
CA PHE A 13 1.26 -7.72 20.37
C PHE A 13 2.08 -7.39 19.12
N TRP A 14 1.42 -6.93 18.06
CA TRP A 14 2.07 -6.47 16.84
C TRP A 14 2.31 -4.96 16.89
N PRO A 15 3.45 -4.45 16.38
CA PRO A 15 3.66 -3.02 16.21
C PRO A 15 2.51 -2.37 15.43
N GLU A 16 2.11 -1.18 15.87
CA GLU A 16 1.13 -0.39 15.13
C GLU A 16 1.80 0.30 13.95
N ALA A 17 1.24 0.08 12.75
CA ALA A 17 1.69 0.78 11.56
C ALA A 17 1.10 2.19 11.55
N THR A 18 1.95 3.22 11.46
CA THR A 18 1.47 4.60 11.27
C THR A 18 0.91 4.75 9.84
N PRO A 19 -0.36 5.14 9.67
CA PRO A 19 -0.93 5.43 8.35
C PRO A 19 -0.13 6.52 7.65
N GLY A 20 0.08 6.40 6.33
CA GLY A 20 0.82 7.39 5.55
C GLY A 20 2.35 7.28 5.61
N ARG A 21 2.92 6.53 6.58
CA ARG A 21 4.37 6.28 6.64
C ARG A 21 4.68 4.90 6.08
N GLY A 22 5.03 4.84 4.80
CA GLY A 22 5.65 3.64 4.22
C GLY A 22 6.96 3.32 4.95
N GLY A 23 7.25 2.03 5.14
CA GLY A 23 8.57 1.62 5.62
C GLY A 23 9.67 2.03 4.64
N ASP A 24 10.90 2.21 5.12
CA ASP A 24 12.03 2.46 4.22
C ASP A 24 12.28 1.23 3.35
N VAL A 25 11.92 1.33 2.06
CA VAL A 25 12.00 0.23 1.09
C VAL A 25 13.45 -0.18 0.82
N ARG A 26 14.42 0.67 1.17
CA ARG A 26 15.85 0.33 1.11
C ARG A 26 16.21 -0.82 2.04
N ALA A 27 15.51 -0.99 3.16
CA ALA A 27 15.72 -2.13 4.06
C ALA A 27 15.35 -3.46 3.41
N ALA A 28 14.52 -3.44 2.36
CA ALA A 28 14.17 -4.59 1.53
C ALA A 28 15.01 -4.68 0.25
N GLY A 29 16.07 -3.87 0.10
CA GLY A 29 16.91 -3.83 -1.10
C GLY A 29 16.28 -3.14 -2.30
N LEU A 30 15.19 -2.39 -2.10
CA LEU A 30 14.47 -1.69 -3.18
C LEU A 30 14.83 -0.21 -3.22
N GLY A 31 14.77 0.39 -4.41
CA GLY A 31 14.89 1.83 -4.58
C GLY A 31 13.59 2.56 -4.22
N PRO A 32 13.63 3.71 -3.53
CA PRO A 32 12.43 4.53 -3.35
C PRO A 32 12.01 5.16 -4.68
N ALA A 33 10.71 5.14 -4.99
CA ALA A 33 10.20 5.74 -6.22
C ALA A 33 10.12 7.28 -6.16
N GLY A 34 10.17 7.88 -4.97
CA GLY A 34 10.10 9.33 -4.80
C GLY A 34 8.73 9.94 -5.12
N HIS A 35 7.68 9.12 -5.19
CA HIS A 35 6.36 9.53 -5.65
C HIS A 35 5.28 9.32 -4.57
N PRO A 36 4.28 10.21 -4.40
CA PRO A 36 3.28 10.09 -3.33
C PRO A 36 2.40 8.83 -3.35
N LEU A 37 2.26 8.20 -4.52
CA LEU A 37 1.46 6.98 -4.71
C LEU A 37 2.30 5.71 -4.92
N LEU A 38 3.61 5.85 -5.19
CA LEU A 38 4.51 4.73 -5.46
C LEU A 38 5.59 4.69 -4.38
N GLY A 39 5.72 3.53 -3.73
CA GLY A 39 6.67 3.32 -2.63
C GLY A 39 8.04 2.88 -3.12
N ALA A 40 8.10 1.99 -4.11
CA ALA A 40 9.36 1.44 -4.62
C ALA A 40 9.42 1.38 -6.14
N ALA A 41 10.64 1.48 -6.66
CA ALA A 41 11.00 1.33 -8.07
C ALA A 41 12.11 0.29 -8.20
N VAL A 42 12.00 -0.57 -9.21
CA VAL A 42 12.97 -1.64 -9.51
C VAL A 42 13.24 -1.63 -11.00
N GLU A 43 14.51 -1.48 -11.39
CA GLU A 43 14.95 -1.68 -12.77
C GLU A 43 14.90 -3.18 -13.10
N LEU A 44 14.30 -3.54 -14.23
CA LEU A 44 14.18 -4.94 -14.65
C LEU A 44 15.45 -5.39 -15.35
N ALA A 45 15.98 -6.55 -14.97
CA ALA A 45 17.26 -7.02 -15.52
C ALA A 45 17.19 -7.47 -16.99
N ASP A 46 16.01 -7.89 -17.46
CA ASP A 46 15.79 -8.48 -18.80
C ASP A 46 15.14 -7.50 -19.80
N ALA A 47 14.95 -6.24 -19.40
CA ALA A 47 14.28 -5.24 -20.23
C ALA A 47 14.73 -3.83 -19.88
N ASP A 48 14.71 -2.93 -20.87
CA ASP A 48 14.82 -1.48 -20.65
C ASP A 48 13.50 -0.97 -20.02
N GLY A 49 13.28 -1.27 -18.74
CA GLY A 49 12.02 -0.98 -18.07
C GLY A 49 12.10 -1.01 -16.54
N PHE A 50 11.09 -0.42 -15.92
CA PHE A 50 10.96 -0.30 -14.47
C PHE A 50 9.65 -0.92 -13.97
N LEU A 51 9.73 -1.60 -12.82
CA LEU A 51 8.58 -1.99 -12.02
C LEU A 51 8.40 -1.01 -10.87
N PHE A 52 7.22 -0.39 -10.80
CA PHE A 52 6.82 0.44 -9.68
C PHE A 52 5.79 -0.29 -8.81
N THR A 53 5.90 -0.13 -7.49
CA THR A 53 4.94 -0.71 -6.53
C THR A 53 4.47 0.34 -5.54
N GLY A 54 3.21 0.22 -5.12
CA GLY A 54 2.58 1.15 -4.17
C GLY A 54 1.32 0.54 -3.56
N ARG A 55 0.76 1.21 -2.55
CA ARG A 55 -0.48 0.80 -1.90
C ARG A 55 -1.43 1.99 -1.80
N LEU A 56 -2.59 1.87 -2.43
CA LEU A 56 -3.68 2.85 -2.32
C LEU A 56 -4.69 2.36 -1.28
N SER A 57 -4.93 3.15 -0.24
CA SER A 57 -5.95 2.85 0.77
C SER A 57 -6.45 4.12 1.44
N LEU A 58 -7.71 4.15 1.87
CA LEU A 58 -8.28 5.34 2.53
C LEU A 58 -7.48 5.82 3.75
N PRO A 59 -6.93 4.96 4.63
CA PRO A 59 -6.11 5.43 5.74
C PRO A 59 -4.81 6.11 5.30
N THR A 60 -4.25 5.73 4.15
CA THR A 60 -2.99 6.28 3.64
C THR A 60 -3.24 7.50 2.74
N HIS A 61 -4.36 7.50 2.01
CA HIS A 61 -4.75 8.52 1.04
C HIS A 61 -6.23 8.90 1.25
N PRO A 62 -6.55 9.70 2.29
CA PRO A 62 -7.94 10.02 2.64
C PRO A 62 -8.73 10.71 1.52
N TRP A 63 -8.05 11.49 0.67
CA TRP A 63 -8.63 12.18 -0.47
C TRP A 63 -9.27 11.23 -1.49
N LEU A 64 -8.90 9.94 -1.51
CA LEU A 64 -9.57 8.94 -2.36
C LEU A 64 -11.07 8.83 -2.05
N ALA A 65 -11.47 9.03 -0.79
CA ALA A 65 -12.88 8.98 -0.39
C ALA A 65 -13.73 10.07 -1.08
N GLU A 66 -13.10 11.15 -1.53
CA GLU A 66 -13.77 12.27 -2.21
C GLU A 66 -14.15 11.92 -3.66
N HIS A 67 -13.56 10.85 -4.24
CA HIS A 67 -13.93 10.36 -5.57
C HIS A 67 -14.86 9.14 -5.48
N THR A 68 -16.14 9.43 -5.30
CA THR A 68 -17.19 8.41 -5.15
C THR A 68 -18.16 8.45 -6.32
N ILE A 69 -18.34 7.31 -6.99
CA ILE A 69 -19.30 7.13 -8.10
C ILE A 69 -20.38 6.17 -7.61
N ARG A 70 -21.63 6.66 -7.55
CA ARG A 70 -22.79 5.86 -7.09
C ARG A 70 -22.56 5.17 -5.74
N GLY A 71 -21.96 5.89 -4.78
CA GLY A 71 -21.68 5.39 -3.43
C GLY A 71 -20.47 4.45 -3.32
N THR A 72 -19.76 4.18 -4.41
CA THR A 72 -18.53 3.38 -4.42
C THR A 72 -17.32 4.28 -4.58
N VAL A 73 -16.33 4.16 -3.70
CA VAL A 73 -15.04 4.85 -3.83
C VAL A 73 -14.27 4.23 -5.01
N VAL A 74 -13.88 5.06 -5.96
CA VAL A 74 -13.13 4.67 -7.16
C VAL A 74 -11.86 5.51 -7.22
N VAL A 75 -10.75 4.94 -7.71
CA VAL A 75 -9.53 5.72 -7.94
C VAL A 75 -9.76 6.66 -9.13
N PRO A 76 -9.54 7.99 -9.01
CA PRO A 76 -9.72 8.90 -10.14
C PRO A 76 -8.81 8.52 -11.32
N GLY A 77 -9.33 8.67 -12.55
CA GLY A 77 -8.53 8.47 -13.75
C GLY A 77 -7.30 9.40 -13.82
N THR A 78 -7.40 10.62 -13.28
CA THR A 78 -6.26 11.55 -13.20
C THR A 78 -5.17 11.07 -12.25
N ALA A 79 -5.51 10.33 -11.19
CA ALA A 79 -4.51 9.72 -10.32
C ALA A 79 -3.76 8.58 -11.02
N LEU A 80 -4.41 7.87 -11.95
CA LEU A 80 -3.75 6.87 -12.79
C LEU A 80 -2.89 7.53 -13.89
N LEU A 81 -3.36 8.64 -14.48
CA LEU A 81 -2.59 9.42 -15.44
C LEU A 81 -1.27 9.92 -14.83
N GLU A 82 -1.32 10.39 -13.57
CA GLU A 82 -0.13 10.85 -12.86
C GLU A 82 0.93 9.76 -12.66
N LEU A 83 0.55 8.48 -12.66
CA LEU A 83 1.53 7.39 -12.57
C LEU A 83 2.41 7.25 -13.82
N ALA A 84 2.08 7.96 -14.90
CA ALA A 84 2.77 7.91 -16.19
C ALA A 84 3.54 9.20 -16.54
N VAL A 85 3.56 10.20 -15.64
CA VAL A 85 4.27 11.49 -15.82
C VAL A 85 5.60 11.46 -15.07
#